data_AF-A0A2N9K7Y8-F1
#
_entry.id   AF-A0A2N9K7Y8-F1
#
_cell.length_a   1.000
_cell.length_b   1.000
_cell.length_c   1.000
_cell.angle_alpha   90.00
_cell.angle_beta   90.00
_cell.angle_gamma   90.00
#
_symmetry.space_group_name_H-M   'P 1'
#
loop_
_entity.id
_entity.type
_entity.pdbx_description
1 polymer ?
#
loop_
_entity_poly.entity_id
_entity_poly.type
_entity_poly.pdbx_seq_one_letter_code
_entity_poly.pdbx_strand_id
1 'polypeptide(L)'
;MNKVSIKIADLQPMSLGYEEGQDVTREVLQRADKAYQYFHNKYLELVASGVEPELRDLLIGHDASLEDFVGRVRQVVKSGYYYDSMGVFGVYLEYNDTYVELRDYLNSRGSIDV
;
A
#
# COMPACT_ATOMS: atom_id res chain seq x y z
N MET A 1 2.71 24.39 -13.60
CA MET A 1 3.01 23.04 -13.08
C MET A 1 1.92 22.68 -12.10
N ASN A 2 1.25 21.54 -12.27
CA ASN A 2 0.34 21.06 -11.24
C ASN A 2 1.18 20.69 -10.01
N LYS A 3 0.85 21.27 -8.88
CA LYS A 3 1.45 20.96 -7.59
C LYS A 3 1.09 19.51 -7.26
N VAL A 4 2.06 18.65 -7.01
CA VAL A 4 1.80 17.25 -6.67
C VAL A 4 1.59 17.22 -5.16
N SER A 5 0.44 16.74 -4.70
CA SER A 5 0.13 16.70 -3.26
C SER A 5 -0.31 15.32 -2.84
N ILE A 6 0.09 14.92 -1.62
CA ILE A 6 -0.44 13.73 -0.95
C ILE A 6 -1.17 14.13 0.33
N LYS A 7 -2.35 13.52 0.52
CA LYS A 7 -3.25 13.74 1.65
C LYS A 7 -3.74 12.40 2.16
N ILE A 8 -4.30 12.40 3.36
CA ILE A 8 -4.92 11.20 3.96
C ILE A 8 -6.00 10.59 3.07
N ALA A 9 -6.72 11.41 2.29
CA ALA A 9 -7.72 10.93 1.35
C ALA A 9 -7.11 10.04 0.25
N ASP A 10 -5.85 10.29 -0.16
CA ASP A 10 -5.13 9.45 -1.11
C ASP A 10 -4.77 8.08 -0.50
N LEU A 11 -4.72 7.96 0.83
CA LEU A 11 -4.47 6.69 1.53
C LEU A 11 -5.75 5.84 1.71
N GLN A 12 -6.94 6.42 1.67
CA GLN A 12 -8.20 5.70 1.93
C GLN A 12 -8.40 4.43 1.06
N PRO A 13 -8.08 4.43 -0.25
CA PRO A 13 -8.17 3.22 -1.08
C PRO A 13 -7.24 2.08 -0.62
N MET A 14 -6.25 2.39 0.21
CA MET A 14 -5.24 1.48 0.74
C MET A 14 -5.63 0.94 2.14
N SER A 15 -6.76 1.33 2.71
CA SER A 15 -7.30 0.63 3.88
C SER A 15 -7.93 -0.71 3.44
N LEU A 16 -7.09 -1.65 3.03
CA LEU A 16 -7.52 -2.86 2.32
C LEU A 16 -8.33 -3.79 3.22
N GLY A 17 -7.96 -3.93 4.50
CA GLY A 17 -8.62 -4.84 5.42
C GLY A 17 -8.40 -6.30 5.03
N TYR A 18 -7.54 -6.97 5.77
CA TYR A 18 -7.31 -8.41 5.67
C TYR A 18 -7.09 -8.98 7.06
N GLU A 19 -7.70 -10.13 7.34
CA GLU A 19 -7.70 -10.73 8.69
C GLU A 19 -6.96 -12.06 8.71
N GLU A 20 -6.49 -12.44 9.89
CA GLU A 20 -5.90 -13.77 10.10
C GLU A 20 -6.91 -14.86 9.76
N GLY A 21 -6.51 -15.82 8.92
CA GLY A 21 -7.39 -16.90 8.49
C GLY A 21 -8.44 -16.52 7.43
N GLN A 22 -8.45 -15.28 6.95
CA GLN A 22 -9.29 -14.91 5.81
C GLN A 22 -8.90 -15.69 4.55
N ASP A 23 -9.90 -16.08 3.75
CA ASP A 23 -9.67 -16.71 2.45
C ASP A 23 -9.01 -15.74 1.46
N VAL A 24 -7.97 -16.22 0.78
CA VAL A 24 -7.27 -15.46 -0.26
C VAL A 24 -7.99 -15.64 -1.60
N THR A 25 -8.98 -14.78 -1.85
CA THR A 25 -9.85 -14.88 -3.04
C THR A 25 -9.44 -13.96 -4.18
N ARG A 26 -10.11 -14.09 -5.33
CA ARG A 26 -9.92 -13.17 -6.48
C ARG A 26 -10.37 -11.75 -6.16
N GLU A 27 -11.34 -11.59 -5.27
CA GLU A 27 -11.83 -10.29 -4.82
C GLU A 27 -10.76 -9.58 -3.97
N VAL A 28 -10.07 -10.33 -3.08
CA VAL A 28 -8.91 -9.81 -2.33
C VAL A 28 -7.83 -9.33 -3.30
N LEU A 29 -7.51 -10.14 -4.32
CA LEU A 29 -6.53 -9.77 -5.35
C LEU A 29 -6.94 -8.52 -6.12
N GLN A 30 -8.18 -8.43 -6.61
CA GLN A 30 -8.66 -7.27 -7.36
C GLN A 30 -8.57 -5.98 -6.56
N ARG A 31 -8.93 -6.04 -5.27
CA ARG A 31 -8.84 -4.88 -4.37
C ARG A 31 -7.39 -4.46 -4.13
N ALA A 32 -6.50 -5.42 -3.89
CA ALA A 32 -5.07 -5.17 -3.68
C ALA A 32 -4.39 -4.61 -4.95
N ASP A 33 -4.63 -5.21 -6.12
CA ASP A 33 -4.10 -4.74 -7.41
C ASP A 33 -4.54 -3.29 -7.70
N LYS A 34 -5.81 -2.97 -7.43
CA LYS A 34 -6.34 -1.61 -7.64
C LYS A 34 -5.67 -0.60 -6.72
N ALA A 35 -5.47 -0.94 -5.44
CA ALA A 35 -4.78 -0.06 -4.50
C ALA A 35 -3.31 0.16 -4.93
N TYR A 36 -2.62 -0.90 -5.35
CA TYR A 36 -1.23 -0.82 -5.79
C TYR A 36 -1.08 0.04 -7.05
N GLN A 37 -1.89 -0.18 -8.08
CA GLN A 37 -1.84 0.65 -9.28
C GLN A 37 -2.10 2.13 -8.99
N TYR A 38 -3.05 2.42 -8.09
CA TYR A 38 -3.34 3.79 -7.71
C TYR A 38 -2.16 4.43 -6.99
N PHE A 39 -1.65 3.76 -5.95
CA PHE A 39 -0.59 4.32 -5.12
C PHE A 39 0.75 4.38 -5.83
N HIS A 40 1.14 3.34 -6.55
CA HIS A 40 2.41 3.28 -7.27
C HIS A 40 2.57 4.45 -8.25
N ASN A 41 1.51 4.78 -9.01
CA ASN A 41 1.53 5.94 -9.90
C ASN A 41 1.70 7.26 -9.12
N LYS A 42 0.98 7.41 -8.00
CA LYS A 42 1.09 8.59 -7.13
C LYS A 42 2.49 8.71 -6.50
N TYR A 43 3.05 7.59 -6.04
CA TYR A 43 4.40 7.47 -5.49
C TYR A 43 5.44 7.95 -6.51
N LEU A 44 5.35 7.45 -7.76
CA LEU A 44 6.28 7.86 -8.82
C LEU A 44 6.21 9.37 -9.09
N GLU A 45 5.01 9.96 -9.10
CA GLU A 45 4.82 11.40 -9.26
C GLU A 45 5.46 12.20 -8.10
N LEU A 46 5.24 11.77 -6.85
CA LEU A 46 5.78 12.43 -5.66
C LEU A 46 7.30 12.34 -5.58
N VAL A 47 7.89 11.19 -5.87
CA VAL A 47 9.35 11.03 -5.89
C VAL A 47 9.96 11.87 -7.00
N ALA A 48 9.34 11.93 -8.17
CA ALA A 48 9.79 12.77 -9.28
C ALA A 48 9.68 14.27 -8.97
N SER A 49 8.74 14.70 -8.12
CA SER A 49 8.61 16.10 -7.71
C SER A 49 9.62 16.52 -6.64
N GLY A 50 10.39 15.59 -6.08
CA GLY A 50 11.45 15.89 -5.11
C GLY A 50 10.94 16.14 -3.69
N VAL A 51 9.96 15.35 -3.23
CA VAL A 51 9.54 15.29 -1.82
C VAL A 51 10.73 15.22 -0.85
N GLU A 52 10.56 15.74 0.37
CA GLU A 52 11.61 15.65 1.38
C GLU A 52 12.05 14.19 1.64
N PRO A 53 13.32 13.96 2.05
CA PRO A 53 13.86 12.60 2.22
C PRO A 53 13.04 11.71 3.16
N GLU A 54 12.53 12.25 4.27
CA GLU A 54 11.74 11.50 5.24
C GLU A 54 10.43 10.97 4.63
N LEU A 55 9.70 11.82 3.91
CA LEU A 55 8.50 11.39 3.18
C LEU A 55 8.85 10.40 2.07
N ARG A 56 9.96 10.62 1.36
CA ARG A 56 10.41 9.71 0.30
C ARG A 56 10.62 8.30 0.84
N ASP A 57 11.29 8.15 1.97
CA ASP A 57 11.58 6.84 2.55
C ASP A 57 10.30 6.13 2.99
N LEU A 58 9.35 6.85 3.58
CA LEU A 58 8.02 6.31 3.92
C LEU A 58 7.23 5.86 2.69
N LEU A 59 7.25 6.66 1.61
CA LEU A 59 6.57 6.31 0.36
C LEU A 59 7.17 5.05 -0.27
N ILE A 60 8.50 4.91 -0.27
CA ILE A 60 9.19 3.72 -0.79
C ILE A 60 8.82 2.49 0.05
N GLY A 61 8.87 2.61 1.38
CA GLY A 61 8.51 1.51 2.29
C GLY A 61 7.07 1.05 2.05
N HIS A 62 6.14 1.98 1.94
CA HIS A 62 4.73 1.66 1.72
C HIS A 62 4.47 1.03 0.33
N ASP A 63 5.08 1.56 -0.74
CA ASP A 63 4.93 1.01 -2.09
C ASP A 63 5.47 -0.43 -2.17
N ALA A 64 6.64 -0.68 -1.58
CA ALA A 64 7.29 -1.98 -1.56
C ALA A 64 6.48 -3.02 -0.75
N SER A 65 6.01 -2.67 0.44
CA SER A 65 5.18 -3.60 1.24
C SER A 65 3.84 -3.90 0.58
N LEU A 66 3.23 -2.94 -0.11
CA LEU A 66 2.02 -3.20 -0.89
C LEU A 66 2.30 -4.09 -2.11
N GLU A 67 3.41 -3.87 -2.82
CA GLU A 67 3.82 -4.74 -3.92
C GLU A 67 3.99 -6.19 -3.46
N ASP A 68 4.62 -6.41 -2.31
CA ASP A 68 4.83 -7.75 -1.75
C ASP A 68 3.50 -8.42 -1.35
N PHE A 69 2.61 -7.68 -0.66
CA PHE A 69 1.26 -8.17 -0.34
C PHE A 69 0.50 -8.60 -1.60
N VAL A 70 0.48 -7.76 -2.63
CA VAL A 70 -0.17 -8.07 -3.92
C VAL A 70 0.48 -9.27 -4.59
N GLY A 71 1.81 -9.35 -4.58
CA GLY A 71 2.59 -10.45 -5.13
C GLY A 71 2.21 -11.78 -4.47
N ARG A 72 2.10 -11.79 -3.14
CA ARG A 72 1.73 -12.99 -2.37
C ARG A 72 0.29 -13.41 -2.63
N VAL A 73 -0.66 -12.47 -2.59
CA VAL A 73 -2.07 -12.74 -2.91
C VAL A 73 -2.20 -13.32 -4.32
N ARG A 74 -1.49 -12.75 -5.30
CA ARG A 74 -1.49 -13.22 -6.69
C ARG A 74 -0.94 -14.64 -6.82
N GLN A 75 0.11 -14.97 -6.08
CA GLN A 75 0.68 -16.33 -6.06
C GLN A 75 -0.33 -17.35 -5.53
N VAL A 76 -0.99 -17.05 -4.41
CA VAL A 76 -1.99 -17.95 -3.80
C VAL A 76 -3.21 -18.13 -4.69
N VAL A 77 -3.76 -17.04 -5.25
CA VAL A 77 -4.90 -17.12 -6.18
C VAL A 77 -4.56 -17.92 -7.44
N LYS A 78 -3.33 -17.78 -7.96
CA LYS A 78 -2.87 -18.52 -9.15
C LYS A 78 -2.66 -20.00 -8.87
N SER A 79 -2.18 -20.38 -7.68
CA SER A 79 -1.91 -21.76 -7.33
C SER A 79 -3.19 -22.56 -7.04
N GLY A 80 -4.28 -21.89 -6.63
CA GLY A 80 -5.51 -22.54 -6.16
C GLY A 80 -5.33 -23.24 -4.81
N TYR A 81 -4.17 -23.09 -4.16
CA TYR A 81 -3.86 -23.63 -2.84
C TYR A 81 -4.04 -22.53 -1.79
N TYR A 82 -5.24 -22.45 -1.21
CA TYR A 82 -5.64 -21.45 -0.21
C TYR A 82 -4.98 -21.61 1.18
N TYR A 83 -4.08 -22.59 1.37
CA TYR A 83 -3.50 -22.96 2.66
C TYR A 83 -2.37 -22.04 3.16
N ASP A 84 -2.02 -20.98 2.43
CA ASP A 84 -0.99 -20.01 2.82
C ASP A 84 -1.58 -18.69 3.34
N SER A 85 -2.72 -18.77 4.03
CA SER A 85 -3.37 -17.61 4.65
C SER A 85 -2.48 -16.94 5.70
N MET A 86 -1.63 -17.71 6.40
CA MET A 86 -0.65 -17.18 7.37
C MET A 86 0.48 -16.40 6.69
N GLY A 87 0.99 -16.87 5.55
CA GLY A 87 2.00 -16.15 4.79
C GLY A 87 1.46 -14.84 4.22
N VAL A 88 0.23 -14.84 3.70
CA VAL A 88 -0.46 -13.63 3.24
C VAL A 88 -0.74 -12.67 4.39
N PHE A 89 -1.13 -13.19 5.56
CA PHE A 89 -1.38 -12.36 6.73
C PHE A 89 -0.10 -11.68 7.24
N GLY A 90 1.04 -12.38 7.23
CA GLY A 90 2.33 -11.79 7.61
C GLY A 90 2.70 -10.57 6.75
N VAL A 91 2.67 -10.72 5.43
CA VAL A 91 2.97 -9.59 4.52
C VAL A 91 1.91 -8.49 4.57
N TYR A 92 0.66 -8.83 4.92
CA TYR A 92 -0.38 -7.83 5.17
C TYR A 92 -0.10 -7.00 6.43
N LEU A 93 0.43 -7.60 7.51
CA LEU A 93 0.78 -6.85 8.71
C LEU A 93 1.88 -5.82 8.44
N GLU A 94 2.93 -6.21 7.71
CA GLU A 94 4.00 -5.29 7.29
C GLU A 94 3.45 -4.15 6.43
N TYR A 95 2.59 -4.47 5.47
CA TYR A 95 1.85 -3.49 4.68
C TYR A 95 1.01 -2.54 5.56
N ASN A 96 0.28 -3.08 6.53
CA ASN A 96 -0.56 -2.29 7.41
C ASN A 96 0.26 -1.38 8.35
N ASP A 97 1.42 -1.82 8.79
CA ASP A 97 2.34 -1.01 9.60
C ASP A 97 2.87 0.18 8.78
N THR A 98 3.34 -0.05 7.55
CA THR A 98 3.78 1.06 6.66
C THR A 98 2.64 2.01 6.31
N TYR A 99 1.41 1.51 6.16
CA TYR A 99 0.21 2.33 5.98
C TYR A 99 -0.02 3.25 7.19
N VAL A 100 0.08 2.69 8.40
CA VAL A 100 -0.10 3.43 9.66
C VAL A 100 0.97 4.50 9.82
N GLU A 101 2.23 4.16 9.57
CA GLU A 101 3.35 5.10 9.63
C GLU A 101 3.17 6.27 8.66
N LEU A 102 2.87 5.98 7.38
CA LEU A 102 2.64 7.01 6.38
C LEU A 102 1.42 7.89 6.73
N ARG A 103 0.33 7.27 7.21
CA ARG A 103 -0.87 8.00 7.66
C ARG A 103 -0.55 8.94 8.83
N ASP A 104 0.20 8.46 9.81
CA ASP A 104 0.54 9.24 11.01
C ASP A 104 1.52 10.37 10.67
N TYR A 105 2.44 10.13 9.74
CA TYR A 105 3.28 11.17 9.16
C TYR A 105 2.45 12.28 8.51
N LEU A 106 1.52 11.93 7.61
CA LEU A 106 0.63 12.89 6.98
C LEU A 106 -0.25 13.62 8.00
N ASN A 107 -0.79 12.93 9.01
CA ASN A 107 -1.55 13.55 10.09
C ASN A 107 -0.73 14.61 10.86
N SER A 108 0.56 14.35 11.11
CA SER A 108 1.42 15.29 11.83
C SER A 108 1.74 16.56 11.03
N ARG A 109 1.68 16.48 9.68
CA ARG A 109 2.04 17.56 8.75
C ARG A 109 0.83 18.22 8.08
N GLY A 110 -0.34 17.58 8.12
CA GLY A 110 -1.53 17.98 7.36
C GLY A 110 -1.47 17.54 5.89
N SER A 111 -1.56 18.47 4.95
CA SER A 111 -1.38 18.20 3.52
C SER A 111 0.04 18.54 3.10
N ILE A 112 0.73 17.61 2.43
CA ILE A 112 2.06 17.87 1.87
C ILE A 112 1.91 18.23 0.41
N ASP A 113 2.44 19.40 0.09
CA ASP A 113 2.22 20.16 -1.12
C ASP A 113 3.59 20.36 -1.76
N VAL A 114 3.87 19.65 -2.86
CA VAL A 114 5.19 19.62 -3.52
C VAL A 114 5.19 20.41 -4.82
#